data_AF-A0A6C2YN89-F1
#
_entry.id   AF-A0A6C2YN89-F1
#
_cell.length_a   1.000
_cell.length_b   1.000
_cell.length_c   1.000
_cell.angle_alpha   90.00
_cell.angle_beta   90.00
_cell.angle_gamma   90.00
#
_symmetry.space_group_name_H-M   'P 1'
#
loop_
_entity.id
_entity.type
_entity.pdbx_description
1 polymer ?
#
loop_
_entity_poly.entity_id
_entity_poly.type
_entity_poly.pdbx_seq_one_letter_code
_entity_poly.pdbx_strand_id
1 'polypeptide(L)'
;MSRRLLQRRATTHAERIDRRAIQAASAVDRIVAEHWSRLLERLSHTPAFELQGRIASELVSLRHSLLQALVARMYAAALLDFTEATRDVVAVLPDGESRESASRMESSEPTEATILVRVDPRKLGIPVGQPGGSPPARGTILAELDSSGALKVTAGEDRVAAAIAAGEPTIAVRVPRSQVAVVYSRFGPDAKVGTTIGQATIFPAPTREEVARVVYGRNWPSHFASVTGLAAPEAVAASVAVAAQQGLTPAELTRQLRPMLQGVQSAARRVARTELMRVSHHTRLAAYEQLGDLVIGYQIHATHDHRVRPEHLRRDGTIYYKQPTGDQLGIDKMPRPPLEADGTIAFNCRCYLTPVLASV
;
A
#
# COMPACT_ATOMS: atom_id res chain seq x y z
N MET A 1 25.34 -24.93 28.76
CA MET A 1 24.99 -23.52 28.44
C MET A 1 24.67 -23.29 26.94
N SER A 2 24.00 -24.22 26.24
CA SER A 2 23.97 -24.18 24.75
C SER A 2 22.58 -23.88 24.12
N ARG A 3 21.46 -24.27 24.73
CA ARG A 3 20.13 -24.15 24.08
C ARG A 3 19.44 -22.78 24.26
N ARG A 4 19.58 -22.15 25.43
CA ARG A 4 18.96 -20.86 25.74
C ARG A 4 19.55 -19.68 24.96
N LEU A 5 20.86 -19.73 24.66
CA LEU A 5 21.53 -18.70 23.85
C LEU A 5 21.13 -18.79 22.37
N LEU A 6 21.00 -20.01 21.83
CA LEU A 6 20.48 -20.23 20.47
C LEU A 6 19.03 -19.77 20.33
N GLN A 7 18.18 -20.08 21.33
CA GLN A 7 16.78 -19.65 21.33
C GLN A 7 16.64 -18.13 21.43
N ARG A 8 17.46 -17.46 22.25
CA ARG A 8 17.52 -15.98 22.30
C ARG A 8 18.02 -15.35 21.00
N ARG A 9 19.01 -15.96 20.34
CA ARG A 9 19.50 -15.48 19.04
C ARG A 9 18.41 -15.61 17.96
N ALA A 10 17.68 -16.72 17.95
CA ALA A 10 16.59 -16.96 17.01
C ALA A 10 15.42 -15.98 17.20
N THR A 11 15.00 -15.70 18.45
CA THR A 11 13.94 -14.71 18.73
C THR A 11 14.38 -13.30 18.33
N THR A 12 15.62 -12.91 18.64
CA THR A 12 16.18 -11.61 18.26
C THR A 12 16.30 -11.46 16.73
N HIS A 13 16.48 -12.58 16.01
CA HIS A 13 16.50 -12.58 14.55
C HIS A 13 15.09 -12.36 13.97
N ALA A 14 14.08 -13.09 14.46
CA ALA A 14 12.70 -12.93 14.02
C ALA A 14 12.15 -11.52 14.28
N GLU A 15 12.40 -10.94 15.46
CA GLU A 15 11.98 -9.57 15.80
C GLU A 15 12.66 -8.49 14.95
N ARG A 16 13.87 -8.76 14.43
CA ARG A 16 14.57 -7.85 13.53
C ARG A 16 13.99 -7.91 12.12
N ILE A 17 13.57 -9.08 11.67
CA ILE A 17 12.86 -9.26 10.39
C ILE A 17 11.51 -8.54 10.45
N ASP A 18 10.74 -8.76 11.52
CA ASP A 18 9.40 -8.17 11.69
C ASP A 18 9.44 -6.64 11.70
N ARG A 19 10.32 -6.04 12.52
CA ARG A 19 10.52 -4.58 12.54
C ARG A 19 10.90 -3.99 11.19
N ARG A 20 11.67 -4.72 10.37
CA ARG A 20 12.09 -4.25 9.06
C ARG A 20 11.02 -4.40 8.00
N ALA A 21 10.22 -5.46 8.07
CA ALA A 21 9.03 -5.61 7.25
C ALA A 21 8.06 -4.44 7.50
N ILE A 22 7.85 -4.09 8.78
CA ILE A 22 7.05 -2.93 9.17
C ILE A 22 7.66 -1.63 8.61
N GLN A 23 8.97 -1.41 8.76
CA GLN A 23 9.64 -0.22 8.22
C GLN A 23 9.57 -0.12 6.69
N ALA A 24 9.64 -1.25 5.98
CA ALA A 24 9.51 -1.30 4.54
C ALA A 24 8.07 -0.97 4.11
N ALA A 25 7.07 -1.54 4.78
CA ALA A 25 5.67 -1.21 4.56
C ALA A 25 5.40 0.29 4.77
N SER A 26 5.87 0.86 5.89
CA SER A 26 5.73 2.29 6.16
C SER A 26 6.46 3.20 5.17
N ALA A 27 7.54 2.71 4.54
CA ALA A 27 8.22 3.46 3.47
C ALA A 27 7.40 3.46 2.18
N VAL A 28 6.79 2.32 1.82
CA VAL A 28 5.86 2.21 0.69
C VAL A 28 4.65 3.11 0.92
N ASP A 29 4.04 3.07 2.12
CA ASP A 29 2.89 3.89 2.47
C ASP A 29 3.17 5.39 2.31
N ARG A 30 4.36 5.85 2.73
CA ARG A 30 4.78 7.25 2.55
C ARG A 30 4.89 7.64 1.09
N ILE A 31 5.49 6.80 0.26
CA ILE A 31 5.64 7.05 -1.18
C ILE A 31 4.26 7.14 -1.85
N VAL A 32 3.37 6.20 -1.53
CA VAL A 32 2.00 6.19 -2.04
C VAL A 32 1.27 7.46 -1.61
N ALA A 33 1.34 7.83 -0.33
CA ALA A 33 0.70 9.03 0.19
C ALA A 33 1.22 10.33 -0.47
N GLU A 34 2.52 10.43 -0.72
CA GLU A 34 3.14 11.59 -1.38
C GLU A 34 2.67 11.73 -2.83
N HIS A 35 2.69 10.64 -3.61
CA HIS A 35 2.21 10.62 -4.99
C HIS A 35 0.70 10.88 -5.07
N TRP A 36 -0.07 10.32 -4.15
CA TRP A 36 -1.51 10.58 -4.07
C TRP A 36 -1.81 12.06 -3.78
N SER A 37 -1.06 12.66 -2.86
CA SER A 37 -1.22 14.09 -2.53
C SER A 37 -0.89 14.98 -3.73
N ARG A 38 0.22 14.69 -4.44
CA ARG A 38 0.60 15.40 -5.67
C ARG A 38 -0.44 15.22 -6.78
N LEU A 39 -0.99 14.02 -6.91
CA LEU A 39 -2.04 13.76 -7.87
C LEU A 39 -3.27 14.63 -7.55
N LEU A 40 -3.77 14.60 -6.32
CA LEU A 40 -4.94 15.38 -5.91
C LEU A 40 -4.73 16.89 -6.10
N GLU A 41 -3.57 17.43 -5.71
CA GLU A 41 -3.22 18.85 -5.90
C GLU A 41 -3.19 19.24 -7.38
N ARG A 42 -2.75 18.34 -8.26
CA ARG A 42 -2.75 18.61 -9.71
C ARG A 42 -4.15 18.48 -10.30
N LEU A 43 -4.93 17.50 -9.87
CA LEU A 43 -6.31 17.29 -10.33
C LEU A 43 -7.19 18.50 -10.00
N SER A 44 -6.96 19.21 -8.88
CA SER A 44 -7.75 20.39 -8.50
C SER A 44 -7.53 21.63 -9.39
N HIS A 45 -6.50 21.62 -10.25
CA HIS A 45 -6.13 22.76 -11.09
C HIS A 45 -6.00 22.42 -12.58
N THR A 46 -6.34 21.20 -12.99
CA THR A 46 -6.13 20.74 -14.38
C THR A 46 -7.46 20.67 -15.16
N PRO A 47 -7.57 21.28 -16.34
CA PRO A 47 -8.74 21.12 -17.21
C PRO A 47 -8.91 19.69 -17.71
N ALA A 48 -10.17 19.25 -17.89
CA ALA A 48 -10.54 17.84 -18.09
C ALA A 48 -9.81 17.13 -19.25
N PHE A 49 -9.44 17.84 -20.32
CA PHE A 49 -8.76 17.24 -21.48
C PHE A 49 -7.28 16.91 -21.24
N GLU A 50 -6.62 17.50 -20.23
CA GLU A 50 -5.23 17.17 -19.86
C GLU A 50 -5.14 16.11 -18.75
N LEU A 51 -6.28 15.75 -18.16
CA LEU A 51 -6.36 14.95 -16.94
C LEU A 51 -5.74 13.56 -17.13
N GLN A 52 -6.04 12.91 -18.27
CA GLN A 52 -5.60 11.55 -18.55
C GLN A 52 -4.08 11.44 -18.69
N GLY A 53 -3.45 12.39 -19.39
CA GLY A 53 -1.99 12.42 -19.56
C GLY A 53 -1.25 12.66 -18.23
N ARG A 54 -1.81 13.51 -17.36
CA ARG A 54 -1.21 13.82 -16.06
C ARG A 54 -1.38 12.68 -15.05
N ILE A 55 -2.54 12.02 -15.03
CA ILE A 55 -2.75 10.79 -14.24
C ILE A 55 -1.74 9.72 -14.68
N ALA A 56 -1.58 9.50 -15.98
CA ALA A 56 -0.62 8.52 -16.50
C ALA A 56 0.82 8.85 -16.08
N SER A 57 1.24 10.11 -16.16
CA SER A 57 2.58 10.55 -15.74
C SER A 57 2.85 10.33 -14.25
N GLU A 58 1.88 10.64 -13.37
CA GLU A 58 2.01 10.41 -11.93
C GLU A 58 2.03 8.91 -11.60
N LEU A 59 1.22 8.09 -12.27
CA LEU A 59 1.27 6.63 -12.07
C LEU A 59 2.62 6.03 -12.48
N VAL A 60 3.25 6.53 -13.55
CA VAL A 60 4.60 6.15 -13.94
C VAL A 60 5.64 6.58 -12.89
N SER A 61 5.50 7.80 -12.35
CA SER A 61 6.39 8.32 -11.29
C SER A 61 6.27 7.53 -9.98
N LEU A 62 5.04 7.17 -9.60
CA LEU A 62 4.76 6.30 -8.47
C LEU A 62 5.40 4.93 -8.65
N ARG A 63 5.20 4.30 -9.81
CA ARG A 63 5.84 3.01 -10.13
C ARG A 63 7.35 3.08 -9.98
N HIS A 64 7.99 4.11 -10.53
CA HIS A 64 9.44 4.29 -10.44
C HIS A 64 9.91 4.46 -8.99
N SER A 65 9.21 5.29 -8.20
CA SER A 65 9.54 5.53 -6.79
C SER A 65 9.39 4.27 -5.94
N LEU A 66 8.35 3.47 -6.20
CA LEU A 66 8.13 2.19 -5.53
C LEU A 66 9.23 1.18 -5.87
N LEU A 67 9.63 1.08 -7.15
CA LEU A 67 10.73 0.21 -7.57
C LEU A 67 12.05 0.62 -6.92
N GLN A 68 12.39 1.91 -6.89
CA GLN A 68 13.61 2.38 -6.24
C GLN A 68 13.61 2.07 -4.73
N ALA A 69 12.48 2.29 -4.05
CA ALA A 69 12.36 1.98 -2.63
C ALA A 69 12.48 0.48 -2.35
N LEU A 70 11.89 -0.36 -3.21
CA LEU A 70 11.99 -1.81 -3.11
C LEU A 70 13.45 -2.27 -3.30
N VAL A 71 14.11 -1.81 -4.35
CA VAL A 71 15.52 -2.13 -4.65
C VAL A 71 16.44 -1.68 -3.50
N ALA A 72 16.27 -0.47 -2.98
CA ALA A 72 17.07 0.03 -1.85
C ALA A 72 16.90 -0.85 -0.60
N ARG A 73 15.69 -1.35 -0.34
CA ARG A 73 15.42 -2.23 0.81
C ARG A 73 15.92 -3.66 0.59
N MET A 74 15.83 -4.17 -0.64
CA MET A 74 16.44 -5.45 -1.01
C MET A 74 17.96 -5.41 -0.87
N TYR A 75 18.61 -4.31 -1.29
CA TYR A 75 20.04 -4.12 -1.11
C TYR A 75 20.45 -4.07 0.37
N ALA A 76 19.67 -3.37 1.20
CA ALA A 76 19.87 -3.36 2.65
C ALA A 76 19.68 -4.73 3.31
N ALA A 77 18.84 -5.60 2.73
CA ALA A 77 18.67 -6.99 3.17
C ALA A 77 19.83 -7.87 2.70
N ALA A 78 20.25 -7.78 1.44
CA ALA A 78 21.35 -8.55 0.87
C ALA A 78 22.68 -8.32 1.60
N LEU A 79 22.99 -7.07 1.97
CA LEU A 79 24.18 -6.71 2.76
C LEU A 79 24.25 -7.34 4.16
N LEU A 80 23.16 -7.97 4.61
CA LEU A 80 23.05 -8.59 5.93
C LEU A 80 22.88 -10.11 5.85
N ASP A 81 23.36 -10.70 4.75
CA ASP A 81 23.45 -12.14 4.51
C ASP A 81 22.07 -12.82 4.26
N PHE A 82 21.09 -12.04 3.80
CA PHE A 82 19.76 -12.52 3.39
C PHE A 82 19.69 -12.82 1.88
N THR A 83 20.66 -13.56 1.36
CA THR A 83 20.78 -13.90 -0.07
C THR A 83 19.57 -14.68 -0.59
N GLU A 84 19.01 -15.62 0.19
CA GLU A 84 17.81 -16.37 -0.21
C GLU A 84 16.55 -15.50 -0.28
N ALA A 85 16.30 -14.66 0.73
CA ALA A 85 15.14 -13.76 0.72
C ALA A 85 15.23 -12.70 -0.39
N THR A 86 16.45 -12.25 -0.72
CA THR A 86 16.67 -11.34 -1.84
C THR A 86 16.38 -12.02 -3.17
N ARG A 87 16.84 -13.28 -3.34
CA ARG A 87 16.58 -14.10 -4.54
C ARG A 87 15.09 -14.35 -4.77
N ASP A 88 14.34 -14.68 -3.72
CA ASP A 88 12.89 -14.92 -3.81
C ASP A 88 12.12 -13.65 -4.22
N VAL A 89 12.57 -12.48 -3.75
CA VAL A 89 11.97 -11.20 -4.12
C VAL A 89 12.35 -10.80 -5.56
N VAL A 90 13.59 -11.02 -6.00
CA VAL A 90 13.99 -10.79 -7.41
C VAL A 90 13.17 -11.65 -8.37
N ALA A 91 12.89 -12.90 -8.00
CA ALA A 91 12.13 -13.85 -8.82
C ALA A 91 10.68 -13.41 -9.08
N VAL A 92 10.08 -12.64 -8.16
CA VAL A 92 8.69 -12.15 -8.30
C VAL A 92 8.59 -10.77 -8.97
N LEU A 93 9.72 -10.13 -9.34
CA LEU A 93 9.68 -8.87 -10.08
C LEU A 93 9.09 -9.09 -11.50
N PRO A 94 8.16 -8.23 -11.94
CA PRO A 94 7.32 -8.51 -13.11
C PRO A 94 7.98 -8.27 -14.47
N ASP A 95 9.14 -7.61 -14.56
CA ASP A 95 9.80 -7.31 -15.85
C ASP A 95 11.31 -7.60 -15.88
N GLY A 96 11.84 -7.75 -17.10
CA GLY A 96 13.23 -8.12 -17.36
C GLY A 96 14.24 -7.05 -16.93
N GLU A 97 13.90 -5.76 -17.07
CA GLU A 97 14.77 -4.64 -16.67
C GLU A 97 14.97 -4.55 -15.15
N SER A 98 13.91 -4.78 -14.35
CA SER A 98 14.02 -4.80 -12.89
C SER A 98 14.81 -6.02 -12.40
N ARG A 99 14.67 -7.17 -13.06
CA ARG A 99 15.48 -8.37 -12.78
C ARG A 99 16.93 -8.17 -13.14
N GLU A 100 17.21 -7.63 -14.33
CA GLU A 100 18.56 -7.40 -14.81
C GLU A 100 19.29 -6.34 -13.96
N SER A 101 18.60 -5.27 -13.55
CA SER A 101 19.15 -4.28 -12.62
C SER A 101 19.48 -4.88 -11.26
N ALA A 102 18.62 -5.74 -10.71
CA ALA A 102 18.87 -6.44 -9.45
C ALA A 102 20.01 -7.47 -9.56
N SER A 103 20.10 -8.22 -10.67
CA SER A 103 21.16 -9.20 -10.92
C SER A 103 22.53 -8.55 -11.16
N ARG A 104 22.59 -7.39 -11.82
CA ARG A 104 23.83 -6.60 -11.95
C ARG A 104 24.33 -6.07 -10.61
N MET A 105 23.45 -5.88 -9.62
CA MET A 105 23.83 -5.46 -8.27
C MET A 105 24.33 -6.61 -7.40
N GLU A 106 23.89 -7.85 -7.65
CA GLU A 106 24.37 -9.07 -6.96
C GLU A 106 25.84 -9.38 -7.29
N SER A 107 26.34 -8.92 -8.44
CA SER A 107 27.70 -9.20 -8.93
C SER A 107 28.73 -8.09 -8.70
N SER A 108 28.37 -6.96 -8.09
CA SER A 108 29.27 -5.80 -7.92
C SER A 108 29.83 -5.67 -6.49
N GLU A 109 31.15 -5.58 -6.34
CA GLU A 109 31.81 -5.24 -5.06
C GLU A 109 31.47 -3.80 -4.61
N PRO A 110 31.35 -3.52 -3.30
CA PRO A 110 30.87 -2.23 -2.80
C PRO A 110 31.87 -1.10 -3.06
N THR A 111 31.50 -0.12 -3.89
CA THR A 111 32.30 1.09 -4.16
C THR A 111 31.74 2.33 -3.47
N GLU A 112 32.62 3.09 -2.80
CA GLU A 112 32.36 4.30 -2.01
C GLU A 112 31.67 5.43 -2.79
N ALA A 113 30.97 6.34 -2.09
CA ALA A 113 30.44 7.58 -2.67
C ALA A 113 30.85 8.80 -1.84
N THR A 114 31.11 9.91 -2.53
CA THR A 114 31.41 11.22 -1.92
C THR A 114 30.21 12.14 -2.09
N ILE A 115 29.75 12.78 -1.02
CA ILE A 115 28.66 13.77 -1.07
C ILE A 115 29.26 15.17 -0.93
N LEU A 116 28.85 16.07 -1.84
CA LEU A 116 29.15 17.49 -1.78
C LEU A 116 27.92 18.22 -1.23
N VAL A 117 28.05 18.84 -0.06
CA VAL A 117 27.01 19.68 0.51
C VAL A 117 27.35 21.14 0.21
N ARG A 118 26.51 21.78 -0.62
CA ARG A 118 26.65 23.19 -0.99
C ARG A 118 25.77 24.03 -0.07
N VAL A 119 26.38 24.92 0.69
CA VAL A 119 25.65 25.84 1.58
C VAL A 119 25.51 27.19 0.89
N ASP A 120 24.32 27.77 0.89
CA ASP A 120 24.08 29.12 0.35
C ASP A 120 24.42 30.17 1.42
N PRO A 121 25.52 30.93 1.28
CA PRO A 121 25.99 31.84 2.32
C PRO A 121 25.01 32.99 2.58
N ARG A 122 24.16 33.33 1.60
CA ARG A 122 23.21 34.46 1.71
C ARG A 122 22.09 34.17 2.70
N LYS A 123 21.74 32.90 2.91
CA LYS A 123 20.71 32.47 3.88
C LYS A 123 21.19 32.48 5.32
N LEU A 124 22.49 32.71 5.54
CA LEU A 124 23.12 32.77 6.86
C LEU A 124 23.52 34.20 7.27
N GLY A 125 23.21 35.21 6.45
CA GLY A 125 23.49 36.62 6.78
C GLY A 125 24.96 37.03 6.70
N ILE A 126 25.81 36.27 5.99
CA ILE A 126 27.26 36.52 5.91
C ILE A 126 27.59 37.36 4.65
N PRO A 127 28.36 38.46 4.77
CA PRO A 127 28.77 39.25 3.61
C PRO A 127 29.86 38.52 2.80
N VAL A 128 29.66 38.42 1.48
CA VAL A 128 30.53 37.65 0.57
C VAL A 128 31.78 38.46 0.22
N GLY A 129 32.94 38.05 0.73
CA GLY A 129 34.28 38.56 0.37
C GLY A 129 35.04 37.66 -0.62
N GLN A 130 36.02 38.24 -1.34
CA GLN A 130 36.69 37.75 -2.55
C GLN A 130 37.37 36.36 -2.51
N PRO A 131 37.55 35.68 -3.67
CA PRO A 131 38.07 34.32 -3.73
C PRO A 131 39.60 34.28 -3.80
N GLY A 132 40.21 33.70 -2.77
CA GLY A 132 41.62 33.31 -2.76
C GLY A 132 41.97 32.57 -1.48
N GLY A 133 41.91 31.23 -1.50
CA GLY A 133 42.23 30.42 -0.32
C GLY A 133 42.36 28.92 -0.61
N SER A 134 43.40 28.35 -0.01
CA SER A 134 43.96 26.99 -0.02
C SER A 134 42.99 25.78 0.01
N PRO A 135 43.49 24.55 -0.30
CA PRO A 135 42.66 23.34 -0.34
C PRO A 135 42.06 22.98 1.03
N PRO A 136 40.87 22.34 1.06
CA PRO A 136 40.09 22.16 2.28
C PRO A 136 40.82 21.26 3.29
N ALA A 137 40.88 21.71 4.53
CA ALA A 137 41.39 20.94 5.66
C ALA A 137 40.52 19.70 5.91
N ARG A 138 41.16 18.55 6.13
CA ARG A 138 40.47 17.29 6.42
C ARG A 138 40.04 17.22 7.88
N GLY A 139 38.76 16.98 8.12
CA GLY A 139 38.21 16.72 9.46
C GLY A 139 37.09 15.69 9.42
N THR A 140 36.87 15.00 10.53
CA THR A 140 35.79 14.01 10.70
C THR A 140 34.58 14.68 11.33
N ILE A 141 33.41 14.50 10.74
CA ILE A 141 32.11 14.96 11.28
C ILE A 141 31.30 13.71 11.64
N LEU A 142 30.63 13.73 12.80
CA LEU A 142 29.73 12.64 13.21
C LEU A 142 28.31 12.95 12.73
N ALA A 143 27.72 12.03 11.97
CA ALA A 143 26.33 12.10 11.55
C ALA A 143 25.60 10.87 12.09
N GLU A 144 24.52 11.09 12.83
CA GLU A 144 23.68 10.03 13.39
C GLU A 144 22.22 10.25 12.98
N LEU A 145 21.49 9.16 12.75
CA LEU A 145 20.04 9.22 12.52
C LEU A 145 19.34 9.19 13.88
N ASP A 146 18.48 10.17 14.14
CA ASP A 146 17.67 10.14 15.36
C ASP A 146 16.52 9.12 15.25
N SER A 147 15.76 8.97 16.34
CA SER A 147 14.64 8.02 16.43
C SER A 147 13.48 8.32 15.46
N SER A 148 13.45 9.51 14.86
CA SER A 148 12.49 9.87 13.80
C SER A 148 13.01 9.59 12.39
N GLY A 149 14.29 9.22 12.27
CA GLY A 149 14.98 8.99 11.00
C GLY A 149 15.51 10.26 10.36
N ALA A 150 15.58 11.37 11.10
CA ALA A 150 16.23 12.60 10.64
C ALA A 150 17.76 12.52 10.86
N LEU A 151 18.53 13.00 9.88
CA LEU A 151 20.00 13.03 9.97
C LEU A 151 20.43 14.19 10.88
N LYS A 152 20.91 13.87 12.07
CA LYS A 152 21.53 14.81 13.01
C LYS A 152 23.03 14.83 12.76
N VAL A 153 23.50 15.90 12.14
CA VAL A 153 24.94 16.14 11.95
C VAL A 153 25.44 16.99 13.11
N THR A 154 26.34 16.44 13.93
CA THR A 154 26.95 17.18 15.04
C THR A 154 28.38 17.48 14.65
N ALA A 155 28.65 18.72 14.28
CA ALA A 155 30.01 19.21 14.19
C ALA A 155 30.40 19.81 15.55
N GLY A 156 31.59 19.49 16.05
CA GLY A 156 32.14 20.22 17.21
C GLY A 156 32.17 21.71 16.86
N GLU A 157 31.57 22.54 17.72
CA GLU A 157 31.21 23.94 17.47
C GLU A 157 32.36 24.80 16.91
N ASP A 158 33.62 24.46 17.22
CA ASP A 158 34.78 25.26 16.82
C ASP A 158 35.19 25.15 15.34
N ARG A 159 34.83 24.06 14.63
CA ARG A 159 35.40 23.79 13.29
C ARG A 159 34.51 24.19 12.12
N VAL A 160 33.19 24.17 12.30
CA VAL A 160 32.25 24.74 11.31
C VAL A 160 32.35 26.27 11.33
N ALA A 161 32.54 26.87 12.50
CA ALA A 161 32.84 28.29 12.63
C ALA A 161 34.14 28.68 11.88
N ALA A 162 35.20 27.89 11.97
CA ALA A 162 36.46 28.14 11.27
C ALA A 162 36.36 27.96 9.74
N ALA A 163 35.65 26.93 9.26
CA ALA A 163 35.46 26.71 7.82
C ALA A 163 34.56 27.77 7.17
N ILE A 164 33.55 28.26 7.91
CA ILE A 164 32.68 29.35 7.47
C ILE A 164 33.43 30.69 7.52
N ALA A 165 34.27 30.94 8.54
CA ALA A 165 35.10 32.14 8.63
C ALA A 165 36.17 32.22 7.52
N ALA A 166 36.62 31.09 6.98
CA ALA A 166 37.58 31.02 5.87
C ALA A 166 36.94 31.19 4.47
N GLY A 167 35.61 31.34 4.38
CA GLY A 167 34.91 31.61 3.12
C GLY A 167 34.73 30.41 2.19
N GLU A 168 34.85 29.17 2.68
CA GLU A 168 34.70 27.97 1.85
C GLU A 168 33.22 27.57 1.69
N PRO A 169 32.65 27.54 0.46
CA PRO A 169 31.21 27.36 0.25
C PRO A 169 30.73 25.88 0.24
N THR A 170 31.64 24.92 0.42
CA THR A 170 31.32 23.49 0.26
C THR A 170 32.12 22.63 1.23
N ILE A 171 31.43 21.83 2.05
CA ILE A 171 32.08 20.83 2.91
C ILE A 171 31.86 19.46 2.25
N ALA A 172 32.95 18.78 1.91
CA ALA A 172 32.90 17.42 1.40
C ALA A 172 32.84 16.43 2.57
N VAL A 173 31.80 15.61 2.62
CA VAL A 173 31.65 14.57 3.66
C VAL A 173 31.67 13.20 2.98
N ARG A 174 32.53 12.32 3.48
CA ARG A 174 32.55 10.91 3.09
C ARG A 174 31.61 10.14 3.99
N VAL A 175 30.65 9.46 3.40
CA VAL A 175 29.74 8.56 4.12
C VAL A 175 29.57 7.28 3.31
N PRO A 176 29.45 6.11 3.97
CA PRO A 176 29.08 4.88 3.30
C PRO A 176 27.75 5.07 2.56
N ARG A 177 27.66 4.55 1.33
CA ARG A 177 26.50 4.72 0.43
C ARG A 177 25.17 4.26 1.07
N SER A 178 25.23 3.39 2.07
CA SER A 178 24.11 2.88 2.85
C SER A 178 23.44 3.90 3.80
N GLN A 179 24.00 5.10 3.97
CA GLN A 179 23.52 6.10 4.93
C GLN A 179 23.09 7.44 4.30
N VAL A 180 22.91 7.47 2.98
CA VAL A 180 22.54 8.70 2.27
C VAL A 180 21.02 8.88 2.27
N ALA A 181 20.52 9.85 3.04
CA ALA A 181 19.13 10.33 2.94
C ALA A 181 19.14 11.80 2.48
N VAL A 182 18.35 12.12 1.45
CA VAL A 182 18.18 13.50 0.98
C VAL A 182 17.11 14.17 1.84
N VAL A 183 17.51 15.16 2.65
CA VAL A 183 16.60 15.97 3.46
C VAL A 183 16.39 17.32 2.79
N TYR A 184 15.14 17.65 2.44
CA TYR A 184 14.76 19.04 2.18
C TYR A 184 13.87 19.51 3.33
N SER A 185 14.37 20.42 4.16
CA SER A 185 13.58 21.19 5.11
C SER A 185 13.39 22.61 4.58
N ARG A 186 12.13 23.06 4.48
CA ARG A 186 11.81 24.47 4.29
C ARG A 186 11.82 25.15 5.65
N PHE A 187 12.77 26.05 5.86
CA PHE A 187 12.79 26.94 7.01
C PHE A 187 12.09 28.25 6.62
N GLY A 188 10.95 28.51 7.25
CA GLY A 188 10.33 29.84 7.31
C GLY A 188 10.39 30.36 8.74
N PRO A 189 10.41 31.70 8.96
CA PRO A 189 10.73 32.27 10.26
C PRO A 189 9.72 31.99 11.38
N ASP A 190 8.46 31.60 11.10
CA ASP A 190 7.40 31.52 12.14
C ASP A 190 6.41 30.33 12.07
N ALA A 191 6.69 29.23 11.36
CA ALA A 191 5.68 28.19 11.13
C ALA A 191 5.61 27.10 12.23
N LYS A 192 4.59 27.17 13.11
CA LYS A 192 4.10 26.02 13.88
C LYS A 192 3.71 24.89 12.92
N VAL A 193 4.19 23.67 13.17
CA VAL A 193 3.82 22.45 12.43
C VAL A 193 2.38 22.09 12.78
N GLY A 194 1.42 22.53 11.98
CA GLY A 194 0.02 22.14 12.08
C GLY A 194 -0.34 21.17 10.97
N THR A 195 -0.44 19.88 11.28
CA THR A 195 -0.91 18.84 10.34
C THR A 195 -2.42 18.71 10.47
N THR A 196 -3.18 19.19 9.49
CA THR A 196 -4.63 18.87 9.38
C THR A 196 -4.81 17.97 8.16
N ILE A 197 -5.13 16.69 8.38
CA ILE A 197 -5.41 15.72 7.31
C ILE A 197 -6.92 15.62 7.15
N GLY A 198 -7.47 16.30 6.15
CA GLY A 198 -8.83 16.00 5.66
C GLY A 198 -8.76 14.84 4.67
N GLN A 199 -8.97 13.60 5.13
CA GLN A 199 -9.08 12.43 4.26
C GLN A 199 -10.49 12.33 3.65
N ALA A 200 -10.76 13.07 2.58
CA ALA A 200 -11.90 12.76 1.74
C ALA A 200 -11.53 11.60 0.80
N THR A 201 -11.74 10.37 1.24
CA THR A 201 -11.65 9.20 0.34
C THR A 201 -12.83 9.22 -0.62
N ILE A 202 -12.55 9.12 -1.93
CA ILE A 202 -13.57 9.09 -3.01
C ILE A 202 -14.60 7.97 -2.78
N PHE A 203 -14.21 6.90 -2.08
CA PHE A 203 -15.12 5.87 -1.57
C PHE A 203 -14.84 5.65 -0.08
N PRO A 204 -15.67 6.18 0.84
CA PRO A 204 -15.50 5.94 2.27
C PRO A 204 -15.65 4.45 2.58
N ALA A 205 -15.01 4.01 3.67
CA ALA A 205 -15.29 2.69 4.22
C ALA A 205 -16.80 2.55 4.50
N PRO A 206 -17.40 1.36 4.32
CA PRO A 206 -18.81 1.18 4.55
C PRO A 206 -19.15 1.50 6.01
N THR A 207 -20.24 2.22 6.20
CA THR A 207 -20.77 2.57 7.52
C THR A 207 -21.21 1.32 8.27
N ARG A 208 -21.31 1.43 9.60
CA ARG A 208 -21.83 0.35 10.46
C ARG A 208 -23.24 -0.05 10.02
N GLU A 209 -24.07 0.93 9.66
CA GLU A 209 -25.44 0.75 9.20
C GLU A 209 -25.50 0.00 7.86
N GLU A 210 -24.60 0.30 6.91
CA GLU A 210 -24.52 -0.42 5.64
C GLU A 210 -24.10 -1.87 5.82
N VAL A 211 -23.06 -2.12 6.63
CA VAL A 211 -22.63 -3.48 6.95
C VAL A 211 -23.77 -4.25 7.64
N ALA A 212 -24.44 -3.62 8.62
CA ALA A 212 -25.56 -4.23 9.33
C ALA A 212 -26.72 -4.56 8.39
N ARG A 213 -27.06 -3.68 7.44
CA ARG A 213 -28.12 -3.92 6.45
C ARG A 213 -27.82 -5.13 5.56
N VAL A 214 -26.55 -5.34 5.22
CA VAL A 214 -26.12 -6.49 4.41
C VAL A 214 -26.07 -7.77 5.24
N VAL A 215 -25.49 -7.73 6.44
CA VAL A 215 -25.33 -8.91 7.30
C VAL A 215 -26.66 -9.37 7.90
N TYR A 216 -27.45 -8.43 8.43
CA TYR A 216 -28.71 -8.67 9.12
C TYR A 216 -29.94 -8.33 8.26
N GLY A 217 -29.80 -8.40 6.94
CA GLY A 217 -30.91 -8.21 6.00
C GLY A 217 -32.02 -9.25 6.16
N ARG A 218 -33.01 -9.23 5.26
CA ARG A 218 -34.11 -10.19 5.30
C ARG A 218 -33.59 -11.64 5.30
N ASN A 219 -34.18 -12.48 6.15
CA ASN A 219 -33.87 -13.91 6.29
C ASN A 219 -32.42 -14.23 6.64
N TRP A 220 -31.69 -13.30 7.26
CA TRP A 220 -30.29 -13.54 7.65
C TRP A 220 -30.08 -14.78 8.55
N PRO A 221 -30.98 -15.17 9.48
CA PRO A 221 -30.75 -16.37 10.28
C PRO A 221 -30.72 -17.63 9.41
N SER A 222 -31.67 -17.75 8.48
CA SER A 222 -31.72 -18.85 7.51
C SER A 222 -30.52 -18.82 6.56
N HIS A 223 -30.08 -17.63 6.13
CA HIS A 223 -28.86 -17.47 5.33
C HIS A 223 -27.66 -18.07 6.06
N PHE A 224 -27.36 -17.62 7.28
CA PHE A 224 -26.20 -18.10 8.02
C PHE A 224 -26.30 -19.58 8.41
N ALA A 225 -27.50 -20.08 8.69
CA ALA A 225 -27.74 -21.51 8.88
C ALA A 225 -27.40 -22.33 7.62
N SER A 226 -27.64 -21.79 6.43
CA SER A 226 -27.26 -22.45 5.16
C SER A 226 -25.75 -22.41 4.90
N VAL A 227 -25.04 -21.39 5.40
CA VAL A 227 -23.58 -21.25 5.24
C VAL A 227 -22.82 -22.21 6.16
N THR A 228 -23.30 -22.41 7.38
CA THR A 228 -22.72 -23.33 8.36
C THR A 228 -23.73 -23.82 9.40
N GLY A 229 -23.71 -25.12 9.69
CA GLY A 229 -24.45 -25.72 10.81
C GLY A 229 -23.62 -25.92 12.07
N LEU A 230 -22.36 -25.44 12.11
CA LEU A 230 -21.43 -25.71 13.21
C LEU A 230 -21.50 -24.71 14.38
N ALA A 231 -22.22 -23.61 14.20
CA ALA A 231 -22.39 -22.56 15.21
C ALA A 231 -23.75 -21.88 15.05
N ALA A 232 -24.19 -21.19 16.10
CA ALA A 232 -25.40 -20.37 16.05
C ALA A 232 -25.28 -19.26 14.97
N PRO A 233 -26.28 -19.09 14.09
CA PRO A 233 -26.27 -18.06 13.05
C PRO A 233 -25.94 -16.66 13.57
N GLU A 234 -26.46 -16.30 14.75
CA GLU A 234 -26.28 -15.01 15.43
C GLU A 234 -24.80 -14.71 15.68
N ALA A 235 -24.05 -15.69 16.20
CA ALA A 235 -22.65 -15.54 16.57
C ALA A 235 -21.75 -15.41 15.34
N VAL A 236 -22.07 -16.16 14.27
CA VAL A 236 -21.36 -16.06 12.99
C VAL A 236 -21.64 -14.71 12.32
N ALA A 237 -22.90 -14.29 12.27
CA ALA A 237 -23.30 -12.99 11.70
C ALA A 237 -22.64 -11.82 12.43
N ALA A 238 -22.64 -11.82 13.77
CA ALA A 238 -21.96 -10.81 14.57
C ALA A 238 -20.46 -10.74 14.29
N SER A 239 -19.79 -11.90 14.20
CA SER A 239 -18.36 -11.95 13.89
C SER A 239 -18.06 -11.40 12.49
N VAL A 240 -18.89 -11.72 11.49
CA VAL A 240 -18.76 -11.19 10.12
C VAL A 240 -18.98 -9.67 10.09
N ALA A 241 -20.01 -9.16 10.76
CA ALA A 241 -20.30 -7.73 10.78
C ALA A 241 -19.14 -6.91 11.39
N VAL A 242 -18.62 -7.36 12.54
CA VAL A 242 -17.48 -6.73 13.19
C VAL A 242 -16.24 -6.78 12.29
N ALA A 243 -15.95 -7.94 11.70
CA ALA A 243 -14.80 -8.11 10.83
C ALA A 243 -14.86 -7.23 9.58
N ALA A 244 -16.04 -7.09 8.96
CA ALA A 244 -16.23 -6.22 7.81
C ALA A 244 -16.05 -4.73 8.17
N GLN A 245 -16.57 -4.29 9.34
CA GLN A 245 -16.37 -2.92 9.83
C GLN A 245 -14.91 -2.62 10.14
N GLN A 246 -14.16 -3.60 10.63
CA GLN A 246 -12.73 -3.48 10.94
C GLN A 246 -11.84 -3.64 9.70
N GLY A 247 -12.40 -3.93 8.53
CA GLY A 247 -11.61 -4.16 7.31
C GLY A 247 -10.74 -5.42 7.38
N LEU A 248 -11.12 -6.42 8.17
CA LEU A 248 -10.34 -7.65 8.31
C LEU A 248 -10.28 -8.41 6.98
N THR A 249 -9.12 -9.01 6.73
CA THR A 249 -8.92 -9.93 5.62
C THR A 249 -9.65 -11.26 5.86
N PRO A 250 -9.96 -12.03 4.80
CA PRO A 250 -10.52 -13.37 4.97
C PRO A 250 -9.64 -14.31 5.82
N ALA A 251 -8.32 -14.13 5.81
CA ALA A 251 -7.41 -14.93 6.63
C ALA A 251 -7.54 -14.62 8.12
N GLU A 252 -7.68 -13.34 8.48
CA GLU A 252 -7.91 -12.89 9.85
C GLU A 252 -9.25 -13.37 10.37
N LEU A 253 -10.32 -13.15 9.61
CA LEU A 253 -11.65 -13.64 9.98
C LEU A 253 -11.68 -15.17 10.07
N THR A 254 -10.95 -15.90 9.22
CA THR A 254 -10.83 -17.37 9.35
C THR A 254 -10.22 -17.77 10.70
N ARG A 255 -9.17 -17.08 11.16
CA ARG A 255 -8.58 -17.34 12.48
C ARG A 255 -9.56 -17.06 13.61
N GLN A 256 -10.33 -15.98 13.51
CA GLN A 256 -11.35 -15.58 14.48
C GLN A 256 -12.54 -16.55 14.53
N LEU A 257 -13.04 -17.02 13.38
CA LEU A 257 -14.19 -17.92 13.32
C LEU A 257 -13.86 -19.36 13.74
N ARG A 258 -12.58 -19.77 13.62
CA ARG A 258 -12.19 -21.18 13.82
C ARG A 258 -12.60 -21.75 15.18
N PRO A 259 -12.37 -21.08 16.34
CA PRO A 259 -12.81 -21.60 17.63
C PRO A 259 -14.33 -21.79 17.73
N MET A 260 -15.10 -20.84 17.18
CA MET A 260 -16.57 -20.90 17.18
C MET A 260 -17.11 -22.01 16.28
N LEU A 261 -16.41 -22.33 15.19
CA LEU A 261 -16.78 -23.39 14.24
C LEU A 261 -16.12 -24.72 14.59
N GLN A 262 -16.01 -25.03 15.89
CA GLN A 262 -15.51 -26.29 16.42
C GLN A 262 -14.10 -26.66 15.93
N GLY A 263 -13.28 -25.66 15.62
CA GLY A 263 -11.91 -25.86 15.11
C GLY A 263 -11.83 -26.20 13.61
N VAL A 264 -12.96 -26.34 12.90
CA VAL A 264 -13.02 -26.79 11.49
C VAL A 264 -12.55 -25.68 10.55
N GLN A 265 -11.29 -25.79 10.11
CA GLN A 265 -10.62 -24.76 9.30
C GLN A 265 -11.29 -24.54 7.94
N SER A 266 -11.76 -25.60 7.27
CA SER A 266 -12.40 -25.52 5.96
C SER A 266 -13.73 -24.74 6.02
N ALA A 267 -14.53 -24.97 7.06
CA ALA A 267 -15.77 -24.26 7.31
C ALA A 267 -15.51 -22.78 7.62
N ALA A 268 -14.57 -22.48 8.52
CA ALA A 268 -14.19 -21.11 8.85
C ALA A 268 -13.70 -20.33 7.62
N ARG A 269 -12.86 -20.96 6.79
CA ARG A 269 -12.37 -20.34 5.55
C ARG A 269 -13.49 -20.09 4.55
N ARG A 270 -14.42 -21.04 4.39
CA ARG A 270 -15.58 -20.91 3.49
C ARG A 270 -16.48 -19.75 3.93
N VAL A 271 -16.84 -19.68 5.21
CA VAL A 271 -17.64 -18.58 5.78
C VAL A 271 -16.93 -17.25 5.55
N ALA A 272 -15.68 -17.14 5.97
CA ALA A 272 -14.92 -15.88 5.89
C ALA A 272 -14.82 -15.35 4.45
N ARG A 273 -14.49 -16.22 3.49
CA ARG A 273 -14.35 -15.82 2.08
C ARG A 273 -15.68 -15.45 1.45
N THR A 274 -16.73 -16.23 1.72
CA THR A 274 -18.05 -16.03 1.11
C THR A 274 -18.69 -14.76 1.66
N GLU A 275 -18.71 -14.58 2.98
CA GLU A 275 -19.44 -13.48 3.60
C GLU A 275 -18.73 -12.13 3.47
N LEU A 276 -17.39 -12.06 3.59
CA LEU A 276 -16.70 -10.80 3.35
C LEU A 276 -16.80 -10.36 1.89
N MET A 277 -16.80 -11.30 0.94
CA MET A 277 -17.04 -10.98 -0.46
C MET A 277 -18.46 -10.45 -0.68
N ARG A 278 -19.46 -11.09 -0.06
CA ARG A 278 -20.86 -10.64 -0.10
C ARG A 278 -21.00 -9.22 0.43
N VAL A 279 -20.43 -8.92 1.60
CA VAL A 279 -20.47 -7.57 2.19
C VAL A 279 -19.77 -6.56 1.29
N SER A 280 -18.58 -6.89 0.78
CA SER A 280 -17.82 -6.02 -0.12
C SER A 280 -18.59 -5.70 -1.41
N HIS A 281 -19.21 -6.70 -2.05
CA HIS A 281 -19.97 -6.46 -3.27
C HIS A 281 -21.25 -5.68 -3.05
N HIS A 282 -22.00 -5.97 -1.99
CA HIS A 282 -23.21 -5.22 -1.69
C HIS A 282 -22.91 -3.75 -1.37
N THR A 283 -21.84 -3.47 -0.62
CA THR A 283 -21.43 -2.10 -0.28
C THR A 283 -20.92 -1.34 -1.51
N ARG A 284 -20.12 -1.98 -2.37
CA ARG A 284 -19.71 -1.40 -3.66
C ARG A 284 -20.88 -1.13 -4.59
N LEU A 285 -21.83 -2.06 -4.70
CA LEU A 285 -23.01 -1.88 -5.53
C LEU A 285 -23.85 -0.70 -5.02
N ALA A 286 -24.04 -0.57 -3.71
CA ALA A 286 -24.71 0.58 -3.12
C ALA A 286 -24.00 1.91 -3.43
N ALA A 287 -22.66 1.91 -3.42
CA ALA A 287 -21.87 3.08 -3.83
C ALA A 287 -22.03 3.39 -5.33
N TYR A 288 -22.03 2.37 -6.20
CA TYR A 288 -22.26 2.56 -7.64
C TYR A 288 -23.66 3.11 -7.94
N GLU A 289 -24.68 2.70 -7.19
CA GLU A 289 -26.04 3.25 -7.36
C GLU A 289 -26.13 4.75 -7.03
N GLN A 290 -25.22 5.29 -6.23
CA GLN A 290 -25.17 6.74 -5.95
C GLN A 290 -24.76 7.56 -7.19
N LEU A 291 -24.17 6.93 -8.21
CA LEU A 291 -23.84 7.57 -9.49
C LEU A 291 -25.10 7.77 -10.37
N GLY A 292 -26.26 7.25 -9.96
CA GLY A 292 -27.54 7.46 -10.63
C GLY A 292 -27.54 6.97 -12.07
N ASP A 293 -27.96 7.85 -12.98
CA ASP A 293 -28.13 7.56 -14.41
C ASP A 293 -26.82 7.43 -15.18
N LEU A 294 -25.68 7.78 -14.56
CA LEU A 294 -24.36 7.53 -15.17
C LEU A 294 -24.09 6.03 -15.31
N VAL A 295 -24.67 5.19 -14.45
CA VAL A 295 -24.52 3.73 -14.48
C VAL A 295 -25.69 3.11 -15.24
N ILE A 296 -25.45 2.67 -16.48
CA ILE A 296 -26.47 2.05 -17.34
C ILE A 296 -26.65 0.55 -17.07
N GLY A 297 -25.72 -0.07 -16.37
CA GLY A 297 -25.75 -1.48 -16.04
C GLY A 297 -24.51 -1.95 -15.29
N TYR A 298 -24.35 -3.25 -15.17
CA TYR A 298 -23.22 -3.89 -14.52
C TYR A 298 -22.69 -5.05 -15.36
N GLN A 299 -21.37 -5.11 -15.50
CA GLN A 299 -20.70 -6.24 -16.12
C GLN A 299 -20.21 -7.20 -15.04
N ILE A 300 -20.50 -8.49 -15.19
CA ILE A 300 -19.87 -9.51 -14.34
C ILE A 300 -18.50 -9.89 -14.89
N HIS A 301 -17.57 -10.07 -13.97
CA HIS A 301 -16.24 -10.61 -14.24
C HIS A 301 -16.04 -11.88 -13.43
N ALA A 302 -15.55 -12.93 -14.06
CA ALA A 302 -15.06 -14.15 -13.42
C ALA A 302 -13.54 -14.13 -13.36
N THR A 303 -12.97 -14.87 -12.41
CA THR A 303 -11.53 -15.23 -12.51
C THR A 303 -11.35 -16.25 -13.64
N HIS A 304 -10.16 -16.33 -14.24
CA HIS A 304 -9.85 -17.27 -15.34
C HIS A 304 -8.81 -18.30 -14.90
N ASP A 305 -9.15 -19.11 -13.91
CA ASP A 305 -8.30 -20.23 -13.49
C ASP A 305 -9.09 -21.54 -13.40
N HIS A 306 -8.36 -22.65 -13.28
CA HIS A 306 -8.92 -24.01 -13.29
C HIS A 306 -9.93 -24.30 -12.16
N ARG A 307 -10.08 -23.44 -11.15
CA ARG A 307 -11.03 -23.62 -10.05
C ARG A 307 -12.36 -22.90 -10.28
N VAL A 308 -12.49 -22.20 -11.40
CA VAL A 308 -13.69 -21.42 -11.71
C VAL A 308 -14.70 -22.34 -12.37
N ARG A 309 -15.95 -22.23 -11.93
CA ARG A 309 -17.01 -23.11 -12.43
C ARG A 309 -17.32 -22.76 -13.89
N PRO A 310 -17.57 -23.75 -14.78
CA PRO A 310 -17.81 -23.49 -16.20
C PRO A 310 -18.96 -22.52 -16.47
N GLU A 311 -20.01 -22.55 -15.66
CA GLU A 311 -21.13 -21.61 -15.74
C GLU A 311 -20.74 -20.18 -15.36
N HIS A 312 -19.77 -19.97 -14.47
CA HIS A 312 -19.26 -18.64 -14.13
C HIS A 312 -18.35 -18.09 -15.23
N LEU A 313 -17.48 -18.94 -15.80
CA LEU A 313 -16.64 -18.58 -16.96
C LEU A 313 -17.49 -18.18 -18.16
N ARG A 314 -18.53 -18.95 -18.50
CA ARG A 314 -19.43 -18.64 -19.62
C ARG A 314 -20.13 -17.29 -19.50
N ARG A 315 -20.28 -16.81 -18.27
CA ARG A 315 -20.99 -15.57 -17.98
C ARG A 315 -20.07 -14.36 -17.88
N ASP A 316 -18.77 -14.58 -17.85
CA ASP A 316 -17.77 -13.52 -17.84
C ASP A 316 -18.03 -12.53 -18.97
N GLY A 317 -17.93 -11.24 -18.65
CA GLY A 317 -18.18 -10.16 -19.60
C GLY A 317 -19.66 -9.88 -19.88
N THR A 318 -20.61 -10.67 -19.36
CA THR A 318 -22.05 -10.41 -19.54
C THR A 318 -22.46 -9.10 -18.86
N ILE A 319 -23.15 -8.24 -19.60
CA ILE A 319 -23.69 -6.95 -19.11
C ILE A 319 -25.16 -7.10 -18.77
N TYR A 320 -25.54 -6.61 -17.58
CA TYR A 320 -26.91 -6.54 -17.09
C TYR A 320 -27.34 -5.07 -17.02
N TYR A 321 -28.29 -4.68 -17.84
CA TYR A 321 -28.73 -3.30 -18.02
C TYR A 321 -29.84 -2.93 -17.04
N LYS A 322 -29.84 -1.69 -16.53
CA LYS A 322 -30.92 -1.15 -15.71
C LYS A 322 -32.21 -0.98 -16.53
N GLN A 323 -32.05 -0.52 -17.77
CA GLN A 323 -33.13 -0.35 -18.75
C GLN A 323 -32.79 -1.18 -20.00
N PRO A 324 -33.01 -2.51 -19.96
CA PRO A 324 -32.67 -3.37 -21.09
C PRO A 324 -33.55 -3.05 -22.31
N THR A 325 -32.95 -3.12 -23.49
CA THR A 325 -33.61 -3.00 -24.80
C THR A 325 -33.39 -4.25 -25.64
N GLY A 326 -34.38 -4.65 -26.45
CA GLY A 326 -34.29 -5.86 -27.28
C GLY A 326 -33.97 -7.11 -26.46
N ASP A 327 -32.91 -7.83 -26.85
CA ASP A 327 -32.47 -9.08 -26.20
C ASP A 327 -31.48 -8.87 -25.03
N GLN A 328 -31.29 -7.63 -24.58
CA GLN A 328 -30.40 -7.32 -23.46
C GLN A 328 -30.92 -7.93 -22.14
N LEU A 329 -29.99 -8.39 -21.30
CA LEU A 329 -30.33 -8.90 -19.97
C LEU A 329 -30.56 -7.76 -19.00
N GLY A 330 -31.66 -7.83 -18.25
CA GLY A 330 -31.97 -6.89 -17.17
C GLY A 330 -31.24 -7.21 -15.86
N ILE A 331 -31.15 -6.22 -14.97
CA ILE A 331 -30.61 -6.39 -13.61
C ILE A 331 -31.35 -7.42 -12.74
N ASP A 332 -32.57 -7.80 -13.10
CA ASP A 332 -33.35 -8.87 -12.47
C ASP A 332 -32.71 -10.25 -12.65
N LYS A 333 -31.97 -10.45 -13.74
CA LYS A 333 -31.20 -11.68 -14.04
C LYS A 333 -29.75 -11.61 -13.55
N MET A 334 -29.36 -10.48 -12.95
CA MET A 334 -28.01 -10.27 -12.47
C MET A 334 -27.83 -10.96 -11.11
N PRO A 335 -26.81 -11.82 -10.93
CA PRO A 335 -26.46 -12.33 -9.61
C PRO A 335 -25.86 -11.19 -8.78
N ARG A 336 -25.63 -11.47 -7.50
CA ARG A 336 -24.90 -10.57 -6.62
C ARG A 336 -23.80 -11.37 -5.94
N PRO A 337 -22.67 -11.65 -6.63
CA PRO A 337 -21.67 -12.60 -6.16
C PRO A 337 -21.33 -12.37 -4.69
N PRO A 338 -21.31 -13.41 -3.84
CA PRO A 338 -21.39 -14.82 -4.18
C PRO A 338 -22.81 -15.38 -4.37
N LEU A 339 -23.86 -14.55 -4.32
CA LEU A 339 -25.23 -14.99 -4.56
C LEU A 339 -25.48 -15.12 -6.06
N GLU A 340 -26.05 -16.23 -6.48
CA GLU A 340 -26.57 -16.45 -7.84
C GLU A 340 -27.85 -15.62 -8.08
N ALA A 341 -28.31 -15.59 -9.32
CA ALA A 341 -29.52 -14.83 -9.69
C ALA A 341 -30.79 -15.35 -8.99
N ASP A 342 -30.84 -16.65 -8.66
CA ASP A 342 -31.92 -17.28 -7.89
C ASP A 342 -31.77 -17.11 -6.36
N GLY A 343 -30.74 -16.40 -5.90
CA GLY A 343 -30.44 -16.18 -4.50
C GLY A 343 -29.66 -17.31 -3.82
N THR A 344 -29.34 -18.40 -4.53
CA THR A 344 -28.49 -19.48 -3.98
C THR A 344 -27.06 -19.01 -3.79
N ILE A 345 -26.31 -19.66 -2.89
CA ILE A 345 -24.95 -19.27 -2.55
C ILE A 345 -23.93 -20.06 -3.39
N ALA A 346 -23.17 -19.36 -4.22
CA ALA A 346 -21.98 -19.90 -4.83
C ALA A 346 -20.79 -19.81 -3.87
N PHE A 347 -20.66 -20.80 -2.97
CA PHE A 347 -19.57 -20.84 -2.00
C PHE A 347 -18.19 -20.67 -2.65
N ASN A 348 -17.38 -19.79 -2.05
CA ASN A 348 -16.04 -19.42 -2.55
C ASN A 348 -16.01 -18.77 -3.95
N CYS A 349 -17.14 -18.29 -4.47
CA CYS A 349 -17.16 -17.52 -5.70
C CYS A 349 -16.21 -16.31 -5.61
N ARG A 350 -15.52 -16.04 -6.71
CA ARG A 350 -14.57 -14.92 -6.86
C ARG A 350 -14.99 -13.94 -7.96
N CYS A 351 -16.17 -14.15 -8.55
CA CYS A 351 -16.69 -13.23 -9.54
C CYS A 351 -17.05 -11.90 -8.89
N TYR A 352 -16.94 -10.80 -9.62
CA TYR A 352 -17.23 -9.45 -9.15
C TYR A 352 -17.99 -8.65 -10.21
N LEU A 353 -18.55 -7.51 -9.82
CA LEU A 353 -19.31 -6.62 -10.70
C LEU A 353 -18.57 -5.29 -10.87
N THR A 354 -18.58 -4.75 -12.10
CA THR A 354 -18.16 -3.38 -12.40
C THR A 354 -19.32 -2.60 -13.00
N PRO A 355 -19.46 -1.30 -12.68
CA PRO A 355 -20.47 -0.47 -13.33
C PRO A 355 -20.11 -0.29 -14.81
N VAL A 356 -21.11 -0.32 -15.67
CA VAL A 356 -21.00 0.12 -17.07
C VAL A 356 -21.56 1.53 -17.12
N LEU A 357 -20.74 2.47 -17.59
CA LEU A 357 -21.12 3.89 -17.65
C LEU A 357 -21.75 4.22 -19.00
N ALA A 358 -22.68 5.18 -19.02
CA ALA A 358 -23.16 5.77 -20.26
C ALA A 358 -21.98 6.41 -21.01
N SER A 359 -21.86 6.15 -22.32
CA SER A 359 -20.97 6.94 -23.17
C SER A 359 -21.55 8.36 -23.26
N VAL A 360 -20.81 9.33 -22.74
CA VAL A 360 -21.18 10.76 -22.78
C VAL A 360 -21.01 11.32 -24.18
#